data_AF-A0AAN6IJY7-F1
#
_entry.id   AF-A0AAN6IJY7-F1
#
_cell.length_a   1.000
_cell.length_b   1.000
_cell.length_c   1.000
_cell.angle_alpha   90.00
_cell.angle_beta   90.00
_cell.angle_gamma   90.00
#
_symmetry.space_group_name_H-M   'P 1'
#
loop_
_entity.id
_entity.type
_entity.pdbx_description
1 polymer ?
#
loop_
_entity_poly.entity_id
_entity_poly.type
_entity_poly.pdbx_seq_one_letter_code
_entity_poly.pdbx_strand_id
1 'polypeptide(L)'
;MTGSSDKTQQPKRRFHIPTAEELEKRRVEAEQLLSNTNIQIDMSTSILKPQHPVDNTPSEPTSNGTNGAQPTTTTATVASPTPTRAPLTPTKQARAYTQMVQANELQRGNPLLSSIRNVRWTYSNTIIPDFEVGRSSCILYLSIKYHRLHPEYISQRIEALGRSYTTRVLLVYMDTDDSKVPLREINRVALLGDMTLLLAWSLDEAGRYVETLKAYEHKQPDIIRERVEDTYVGRLNSFLTSIRSVNKTDVLTLASNFKSMDKVACATVEELAMCPGIGELKAQRIYKAFNDPFVLPLNE
;
A
#
# COMPACT_ATOMS: atom_id res chain seq x y z
N MET A 1 64.00 -12.93 32.31
CA MET A 1 63.28 -13.78 31.33
C MET A 1 61.82 -13.84 31.70
N THR A 2 60.92 -13.87 30.70
CA THR A 2 59.54 -14.41 30.79
C THR A 2 58.76 -14.24 32.11
N GLY A 3 58.16 -13.06 32.32
CA GLY A 3 56.93 -12.97 33.13
C GLY A 3 55.75 -13.42 32.27
N SER A 4 55.01 -14.45 32.70
CA SER A 4 53.92 -15.02 31.90
C SER A 4 52.62 -14.23 32.11
N SER A 5 52.03 -13.71 31.04
CA SER A 5 50.75 -12.98 31.11
C SER A 5 49.58 -13.96 31.11
N ASP A 6 48.92 -14.12 32.26
CA ASP A 6 47.66 -14.86 32.34
C ASP A 6 46.57 -14.14 31.53
N LYS A 7 45.89 -14.88 30.65
CA LYS A 7 44.85 -14.37 29.77
C LYS A 7 43.54 -15.10 30.07
N THR A 8 42.74 -14.52 30.95
CA THR A 8 41.40 -14.99 31.31
C THR A 8 40.53 -15.18 30.06
N GLN A 9 40.44 -16.42 29.57
CA GLN A 9 39.80 -16.72 28.29
C GLN A 9 38.29 -16.90 28.49
N GLN A 10 37.50 -15.91 28.07
CA GLN A 10 36.03 -15.98 28.17
C GLN A 10 35.48 -17.18 27.36
N PRO A 11 34.53 -17.96 27.91
CA PRO A 11 34.00 -19.13 27.24
C PRO A 11 33.16 -18.73 26.02
N LYS A 12 33.58 -19.18 24.83
CA LYS A 12 32.80 -19.01 23.60
C LYS A 12 31.43 -19.67 23.75
N ARG A 13 30.36 -18.88 23.73
CA ARG A 13 28.97 -19.39 23.70
C ARG A 13 28.75 -20.17 22.40
N ARG A 14 28.89 -21.50 22.47
CA ARG A 14 28.54 -22.42 21.39
C ARG A 14 27.01 -22.44 21.26
N PHE A 15 26.49 -22.08 20.08
CA PHE A 15 25.07 -22.25 19.80
C PHE A 15 24.74 -23.75 19.80
N HIS A 16 24.03 -24.20 20.84
CA HIS A 16 23.45 -25.55 20.89
C HIS A 16 22.13 -25.52 20.13
N ILE A 17 22.03 -26.28 19.04
CA ILE A 17 20.79 -26.50 18.32
C ILE A 17 20.10 -27.69 19.02
N PRO A 18 18.92 -27.52 19.65
CA PRO A 18 18.29 -28.60 20.38
C PRO A 18 18.00 -29.82 19.49
N THR A 19 18.29 -31.00 20.01
CA THR A 19 18.01 -32.27 19.37
C THR A 19 16.50 -32.50 19.29
N ALA A 20 16.00 -33.29 18.34
CA ALA A 20 14.56 -33.55 18.19
C ALA A 20 13.92 -34.10 19.50
N GLU A 21 14.65 -34.95 20.22
CA GLU A 21 14.26 -35.49 21.53
C GLU A 21 14.16 -34.42 22.63
N GLU A 22 15.06 -33.44 22.64
CA GLU A 22 15.00 -32.29 23.56
C GLU A 22 13.81 -31.38 23.24
N LEU A 23 13.45 -31.26 21.96
CA LEU A 23 12.31 -30.46 21.52
C LEU A 23 10.99 -31.11 21.92
N GLU A 24 10.85 -32.43 21.70
CA GLU A 24 9.65 -33.17 22.06
C GLU A 24 9.48 -33.27 23.58
N LYS A 25 10.56 -33.46 24.34
CA LYS A 25 10.50 -33.42 25.81
C LYS A 25 9.96 -32.07 26.32
N ARG A 26 10.43 -30.96 25.75
CA ARG A 26 9.91 -29.62 26.09
C ARG A 26 8.46 -29.42 25.67
N ARG A 27 8.00 -30.08 24.60
CA ARG A 27 6.59 -30.05 24.17
C ARG A 27 5.69 -30.75 25.19
N VAL A 28 6.09 -31.95 25.63
CA VAL A 28 5.38 -32.68 26.70
C VAL A 28 5.39 -31.90 28.02
N GLU A 29 6.52 -31.35 28.44
CA GLU A 29 6.63 -30.50 29.64
C GLU A 29 5.71 -29.25 29.55
N ALA A 30 5.56 -28.64 28.36
CA ALA A 30 4.66 -27.51 28.15
C ALA A 30 3.17 -27.90 28.14
N GLU A 31 2.81 -29.01 27.47
CA GLU A 31 1.44 -29.53 27.45
C GLU A 31 0.97 -29.91 28.87
N GLN A 32 1.88 -30.46 29.70
CA GLN A 32 1.62 -30.83 31.10
C GLN A 32 1.53 -29.63 32.07
N LEU A 33 2.07 -28.47 31.70
CA LEU A 33 1.83 -27.20 32.40
C LEU A 33 0.48 -26.58 32.01
N LEU A 34 0.11 -26.68 30.74
CA LEU A 34 -1.18 -26.19 30.23
C LEU A 34 -2.36 -26.99 30.81
N SER A 35 -2.25 -28.31 30.94
CA SER A 35 -3.30 -29.15 31.56
C SER A 35 -3.62 -28.79 33.01
N ASN A 36 -2.68 -28.17 33.73
CA ASN A 36 -2.83 -27.80 35.14
C ASN A 36 -3.41 -26.39 35.33
N THR A 37 -3.65 -25.64 34.25
CA THR A 37 -4.05 -24.22 34.30
C THR A 37 -5.54 -24.06 33.99
N ASN A 38 -6.40 -24.32 34.97
CA ASN A 38 -7.86 -24.20 34.81
C ASN A 38 -8.32 -22.74 34.85
N ILE A 39 -8.50 -22.11 33.68
CA ILE A 39 -9.07 -20.77 33.53
C ILE A 39 -10.35 -20.86 32.68
N GLN A 40 -11.50 -20.66 33.33
CA GLN A 40 -12.75 -20.37 32.61
C GLN A 40 -12.69 -18.94 32.07
N ILE A 41 -13.04 -18.75 30.80
CA ILE A 41 -13.27 -17.43 30.20
C ILE A 41 -14.73 -17.39 29.74
N ASP A 42 -15.49 -16.44 30.28
CA ASP A 42 -16.90 -16.21 29.92
C ASP A 42 -17.01 -15.55 28.53
N MET A 43 -18.06 -15.90 27.79
CA MET A 43 -18.25 -15.56 26.37
C MET A 43 -19.50 -14.67 26.19
N SER A 44 -19.47 -13.47 26.78
CA SER A 44 -20.64 -12.60 26.93
C SER A 44 -20.40 -11.09 26.68
N THR A 45 -19.67 -10.71 25.62
CA THR A 45 -19.65 -9.31 25.13
C THR A 45 -19.92 -9.19 23.62
N SER A 46 -21.06 -8.57 23.29
CA SER A 46 -21.50 -8.32 21.91
C SER A 46 -20.77 -7.14 21.27
N ILE A 47 -20.21 -7.33 20.07
CA ILE A 47 -19.60 -6.24 19.27
C ILE A 47 -20.60 -5.77 18.20
N LEU A 48 -20.76 -4.45 18.07
CA LEU A 48 -21.75 -3.85 17.16
C LEU A 48 -21.36 -3.94 15.68
N LYS A 49 -22.38 -4.01 14.83
CA LYS A 49 -22.29 -4.08 13.38
C LYS A 49 -22.20 -2.66 12.79
N PRO A 50 -21.17 -2.30 12.00
CA PRO A 50 -21.11 -1.00 11.32
C PRO A 50 -22.25 -0.84 10.30
N GLN A 51 -22.79 0.38 10.18
CA GLN A 51 -23.81 0.72 9.18
C GLN A 51 -23.19 1.42 7.96
N HIS A 52 -23.83 1.26 6.80
CA HIS A 52 -23.46 1.96 5.56
C HIS A 52 -24.09 3.36 5.51
N PRO A 53 -23.39 4.38 4.93
CA PRO A 53 -24.00 5.64 4.54
C PRO A 53 -25.02 5.49 3.40
N VAL A 54 -25.89 6.49 3.24
CA VAL A 54 -27.10 6.44 2.41
C VAL A 54 -26.85 6.97 0.98
N ASP A 55 -27.58 6.43 0.00
CA ASP A 55 -27.66 6.95 -1.38
C ASP A 55 -28.14 8.41 -1.44
N ASN A 56 -27.71 9.15 -2.48
CA ASN A 56 -28.25 10.45 -2.83
C ASN A 56 -28.30 10.62 -4.36
N THR A 57 -29.51 10.54 -4.92
CA THR A 57 -29.77 10.61 -6.37
C THR A 57 -30.21 12.03 -6.79
N PRO A 58 -29.56 12.66 -7.79
CA PRO A 58 -30.11 13.85 -8.46
C PRO A 58 -31.03 13.47 -9.63
N SER A 59 -32.19 14.10 -9.73
CA SER A 59 -33.21 13.83 -10.76
C SER A 59 -32.96 14.53 -12.10
N GLU A 60 -33.50 13.96 -13.19
CA GLU A 60 -33.68 14.64 -14.47
C GLU A 60 -34.78 15.72 -14.43
N PRO A 61 -34.71 16.72 -15.34
CA PRO A 61 -35.89 17.40 -15.86
C PRO A 61 -36.06 17.20 -17.38
N THR A 62 -37.22 16.70 -17.81
CA THR A 62 -37.64 16.60 -19.22
C THR A 62 -38.44 17.81 -19.70
N SER A 63 -38.18 18.31 -20.93
CA SER A 63 -39.23 18.86 -21.83
C SER A 63 -38.73 19.23 -23.24
N ASN A 64 -39.50 18.86 -24.26
CA ASN A 64 -39.84 19.56 -25.53
C ASN A 64 -38.79 20.53 -26.16
N GLY A 65 -38.38 20.45 -27.43
CA GLY A 65 -39.05 19.93 -28.63
C GLY A 65 -39.11 21.00 -29.76
N THR A 66 -39.17 20.53 -31.02
CA THR A 66 -39.59 21.22 -32.28
C THR A 66 -38.64 22.15 -33.09
N ASN A 67 -38.50 21.77 -34.39
CA ASN A 67 -38.28 22.58 -35.62
C ASN A 67 -36.98 23.40 -35.86
N GLY A 68 -36.42 23.28 -37.08
CA GLY A 68 -35.35 24.14 -37.61
C GLY A 68 -34.76 23.65 -38.94
N ALA A 69 -35.17 24.24 -40.07
CA ALA A 69 -34.91 23.75 -41.43
C ALA A 69 -33.44 23.72 -41.93
N GLN A 70 -33.18 22.82 -42.89
CA GLN A 70 -32.01 22.80 -43.77
C GLN A 70 -32.15 23.84 -44.92
N PRO A 71 -31.03 24.37 -45.46
CA PRO A 71 -30.92 24.44 -46.93
C PRO A 71 -29.54 23.97 -47.46
N THR A 72 -29.46 23.77 -48.79
CA THR A 72 -28.31 23.17 -49.51
C THR A 72 -27.83 24.02 -50.69
N THR A 73 -26.51 24.08 -50.94
CA THR A 73 -25.80 24.30 -52.25
C THR A 73 -24.28 24.38 -51.92
N THR A 74 -23.32 23.66 -52.53
CA THR A 74 -22.69 23.78 -53.88
C THR A 74 -22.26 25.21 -54.24
N THR A 75 -21.01 25.55 -54.64
CA THR A 75 -19.80 24.79 -55.05
C THR A 75 -18.53 25.66 -54.74
N ALA A 76 -17.28 25.51 -55.18
CA ALA A 76 -16.60 24.82 -56.30
C ALA A 76 -15.11 24.45 -55.98
N THR A 77 -14.30 24.20 -57.02
CA THR A 77 -12.87 23.77 -57.03
C THR A 77 -11.82 24.89 -57.13
N VAL A 78 -10.64 24.65 -56.54
CA VAL A 78 -9.30 24.84 -57.18
C VAL A 78 -8.38 23.69 -56.72
N ALA A 79 -7.45 23.21 -57.56
CA ALA A 79 -6.51 22.14 -57.24
C ALA A 79 -5.05 22.51 -57.55
N SER A 80 -4.11 21.92 -56.82
CA SER A 80 -2.66 21.96 -57.12
C SER A 80 -1.97 20.66 -56.64
N PRO A 81 -1.03 20.08 -57.42
CA PRO A 81 -0.35 18.83 -57.04
C PRO A 81 1.06 19.06 -56.48
N THR A 82 1.40 18.43 -55.35
CA THR A 82 2.80 18.26 -54.90
C THR A 82 2.94 16.99 -54.04
N PRO A 83 3.87 16.05 -54.36
CA PRO A 83 3.91 14.74 -53.71
C PRO A 83 4.88 14.66 -52.52
N THR A 84 4.37 14.81 -51.30
CA THR A 84 5.20 14.68 -50.07
C THR A 84 4.63 13.67 -49.07
N ARG A 85 5.11 12.42 -49.17
CA ARG A 85 5.36 11.45 -48.08
C ARG A 85 4.41 11.52 -46.86
N ALA A 86 3.38 10.67 -46.87
CA ALA A 86 2.49 10.49 -45.72
C ALA A 86 3.24 10.05 -44.44
N PRO A 87 2.95 10.61 -43.26
CA PRO A 87 3.41 10.08 -41.99
C PRO A 87 2.74 8.74 -41.68
N LEU A 88 3.54 7.75 -41.25
CA LEU A 88 3.01 6.47 -40.74
C LEU A 88 2.28 6.73 -39.42
N THR A 89 0.95 6.80 -39.47
CA THR A 89 0.12 6.85 -38.26
C THR A 89 0.11 5.48 -37.59
N PRO A 90 0.47 5.36 -36.30
CA PRO A 90 0.37 4.07 -35.60
C PRO A 90 -1.11 3.68 -35.51
N THR A 91 -1.45 2.52 -36.09
CA THR A 91 -2.83 2.03 -36.19
C THR A 91 -3.47 1.93 -34.81
N LYS A 92 -4.74 2.38 -34.69
CA LYS A 92 -5.48 2.42 -33.41
C LYS A 92 -5.51 1.06 -32.68
N GLN A 93 -5.41 -0.04 -33.43
CA GLN A 93 -5.29 -1.41 -32.89
C GLN A 93 -4.10 -1.58 -31.94
N ALA A 94 -2.94 -0.98 -32.22
CA ALA A 94 -1.76 -1.09 -31.34
C ALA A 94 -1.98 -0.43 -29.96
N ARG A 95 -2.83 0.60 -29.88
CA ARG A 95 -3.26 1.21 -28.60
C ARG A 95 -4.35 0.42 -27.87
N ALA A 96 -5.04 -0.50 -28.54
CA ALA A 96 -6.03 -1.37 -27.89
C ALA A 96 -5.34 -2.46 -27.06
N TYR A 97 -4.37 -3.17 -27.64
CA TYR A 97 -3.63 -4.24 -26.95
C TYR A 97 -2.86 -3.76 -25.71
N THR A 98 -2.32 -2.53 -25.71
CA THR A 98 -1.66 -1.96 -24.52
C THR A 98 -2.58 -1.78 -23.31
N GLN A 99 -3.90 -1.83 -23.48
CA GLN A 99 -4.89 -1.70 -22.40
C GLN A 99 -5.53 -3.04 -21.99
N MET A 100 -4.98 -4.16 -22.46
CA MET A 100 -5.45 -5.50 -22.10
C MET A 100 -4.51 -6.20 -21.11
N VAL A 101 -5.08 -7.03 -20.25
CA VAL A 101 -4.35 -8.02 -19.43
C VAL A 101 -4.22 -9.31 -20.24
N GLN A 102 -3.03 -9.92 -20.25
CA GLN A 102 -2.87 -11.27 -20.77
C GLN A 102 -3.09 -12.25 -19.62
N ALA A 103 -3.96 -13.24 -19.78
CA ALA A 103 -4.12 -14.36 -18.88
C ALA A 103 -3.48 -15.60 -19.50
N ASN A 104 -2.82 -16.45 -18.70
CA ASN A 104 -2.20 -17.66 -19.20
C ASN A 104 -3.29 -18.65 -19.67
N GLU A 105 -3.05 -19.45 -20.72
CA GLU A 105 -3.97 -20.54 -21.08
C GLU A 105 -4.15 -21.56 -19.94
N LEU A 106 -3.13 -21.72 -19.08
CA LEU A 106 -3.21 -22.52 -17.84
C LEU A 106 -4.23 -21.98 -16.82
N GLN A 107 -4.65 -20.71 -16.93
CA GLN A 107 -5.67 -20.10 -16.08
C GLN A 107 -7.09 -20.24 -16.66
N ARG A 108 -7.28 -20.98 -17.76
CA ARG A 108 -8.61 -21.24 -18.34
C ARG A 108 -9.51 -21.96 -17.34
N GLY A 109 -10.61 -21.30 -16.99
CA GLY A 109 -11.57 -21.80 -15.99
C GLY A 109 -11.31 -21.31 -14.55
N ASN A 110 -10.25 -20.54 -14.30
CA ASN A 110 -10.07 -19.87 -13.02
C ASN A 110 -11.21 -18.84 -12.81
N PRO A 111 -12.00 -18.92 -11.72
CA PRO A 111 -13.12 -18.00 -11.49
C PRO A 111 -12.70 -16.55 -11.24
N LEU A 112 -11.42 -16.27 -10.98
CA LEU A 112 -10.88 -14.90 -10.97
C LEU A 112 -11.16 -14.13 -12.29
N LEU A 113 -11.24 -14.83 -13.42
CA LEU A 113 -11.46 -14.24 -14.74
C LEU A 113 -12.84 -13.59 -14.91
N SER A 114 -13.87 -13.97 -14.15
CA SER A 114 -15.20 -13.32 -14.17
C SER A 114 -15.32 -12.16 -13.17
N SER A 115 -14.38 -12.06 -12.23
CA SER A 115 -14.24 -10.94 -11.29
C SER A 115 -13.47 -9.75 -11.89
N ILE A 116 -12.69 -9.95 -12.95
CA ILE A 116 -12.06 -8.87 -13.73
C ILE A 116 -13.09 -8.32 -14.73
N ARG A 117 -13.63 -7.11 -14.48
CA ARG A 117 -14.77 -6.55 -15.23
C ARG A 117 -14.49 -5.17 -15.83
N ASN A 118 -13.72 -4.33 -15.15
CA ASN A 118 -13.38 -2.97 -15.60
C ASN A 118 -12.24 -2.94 -16.62
N VAL A 119 -11.56 -4.07 -16.84
CA VAL A 119 -10.38 -4.21 -17.72
C VAL A 119 -10.60 -5.38 -18.66
N ARG A 120 -10.32 -5.20 -19.96
CA ARG A 120 -10.38 -6.28 -20.93
C ARG A 120 -9.17 -7.22 -20.75
N TRP A 121 -9.40 -8.51 -20.87
CA TRP A 121 -8.34 -9.52 -20.87
C TRP A 121 -8.46 -10.44 -22.09
N THR A 122 -7.38 -11.16 -22.39
CA THR A 122 -7.32 -12.23 -23.41
C THR A 122 -6.43 -13.35 -22.92
N TYR A 123 -6.63 -14.57 -23.43
CA TYR A 123 -5.66 -15.65 -23.22
C TYR A 123 -4.40 -15.42 -24.05
N SER A 124 -3.26 -15.87 -23.52
CA SER A 124 -1.98 -16.02 -24.22
C SER A 124 -1.25 -17.28 -23.74
N ASN A 125 -0.59 -17.96 -24.67
CA ASN A 125 0.26 -19.12 -24.41
C ASN A 125 1.77 -18.79 -24.37
N THR A 126 2.16 -17.54 -24.63
CA THR A 126 3.56 -17.11 -24.65
C THR A 126 4.07 -16.57 -23.30
N ILE A 127 3.15 -16.26 -22.37
CA ILE A 127 3.51 -15.71 -21.06
C ILE A 127 3.87 -16.83 -20.06
N ILE A 128 4.92 -16.59 -19.27
CA ILE A 128 5.29 -17.43 -18.12
C ILE A 128 4.38 -17.19 -16.90
N PRO A 129 4.07 -15.94 -16.47
CA PRO A 129 3.20 -15.71 -15.31
C PRO A 129 1.75 -16.15 -15.55
N ASP A 130 0.92 -16.11 -14.51
CA ASP A 130 -0.51 -16.43 -14.60
C ASP A 130 -1.29 -15.27 -15.22
N PHE A 131 -0.90 -14.03 -14.91
CA PHE A 131 -1.39 -12.82 -15.57
C PHE A 131 -0.24 -11.84 -15.84
N GLU A 132 -0.24 -11.23 -17.02
CA GLU A 132 0.62 -10.11 -17.38
C GLU A 132 -0.24 -8.84 -17.45
N VAL A 133 0.04 -7.90 -16.54
CA VAL A 133 -0.70 -6.64 -16.41
C VAL A 133 0.06 -5.45 -17.00
N GLY A 134 1.35 -5.61 -17.33
CA GLY A 134 2.12 -4.57 -18.00
C GLY A 134 3.48 -5.07 -18.46
N ARG A 135 4.18 -4.28 -19.28
CA ARG A 135 5.44 -4.67 -19.94
C ARG A 135 6.57 -5.15 -19.01
N SER A 136 6.49 -4.78 -17.73
CA SER A 136 7.42 -5.20 -16.68
C SER A 136 6.68 -5.59 -15.38
N SER A 137 5.38 -5.89 -15.49
CA SER A 137 4.48 -6.12 -14.36
C SER A 137 3.66 -7.40 -14.55
N CYS A 138 3.88 -8.37 -13.68
CA CYS A 138 3.23 -9.68 -13.73
C CYS A 138 2.66 -10.12 -12.38
N ILE A 139 1.70 -11.05 -12.45
CA ILE A 139 1.03 -11.64 -11.29
C ILE A 139 1.13 -13.16 -11.41
N LEU A 140 1.57 -13.81 -10.32
CA LEU A 140 1.32 -15.22 -10.06
C LEU A 140 0.10 -15.34 -9.14
N TYR A 141 -0.73 -16.35 -9.36
CA TYR A 141 -1.97 -16.57 -8.60
C TYR A 141 -1.96 -17.91 -7.88
N LEU A 142 -2.40 -17.90 -6.61
CA LEU A 142 -2.41 -19.06 -5.74
C LEU A 142 -3.64 -19.03 -4.82
N SER A 143 -4.28 -20.17 -4.57
CA SER A 143 -5.26 -20.30 -3.48
C SER A 143 -4.65 -21.06 -2.30
N ILE A 144 -5.12 -20.78 -1.08
CA ILE A 144 -4.63 -21.50 0.11
C ILE A 144 -4.95 -23.01 0.02
N LYS A 145 -6.14 -23.42 -0.46
CA LYS A 145 -6.43 -24.85 -0.74
C LYS A 145 -5.45 -25.46 -1.72
N TYR A 146 -5.13 -24.75 -2.82
CA TYR A 146 -4.21 -25.28 -3.83
C TYR A 146 -2.80 -25.45 -3.27
N HIS A 147 -2.29 -24.48 -2.49
CA HIS A 147 -0.98 -24.59 -1.85
C HIS A 147 -0.90 -25.73 -0.84
N ARG A 148 -1.99 -26.03 -0.12
CA ARG A 148 -2.05 -27.19 0.80
C ARG A 148 -1.99 -28.55 0.10
N LEU A 149 -2.36 -28.61 -1.18
CA LEU A 149 -2.25 -29.81 -2.03
C LEU A 149 -0.90 -29.88 -2.75
N HIS A 150 -0.33 -28.73 -3.09
CA HIS A 150 0.90 -28.61 -3.89
C HIS A 150 1.82 -27.51 -3.33
N PRO A 151 2.54 -27.76 -2.21
CA PRO A 151 3.36 -26.73 -1.57
C PRO A 151 4.52 -26.27 -2.45
N GLU A 152 5.15 -27.17 -3.23
CA GLU A 152 6.29 -26.87 -4.11
C GLU A 152 5.90 -26.07 -5.37
N TYR A 153 4.61 -26.04 -5.74
CA TYR A 153 4.14 -25.40 -6.97
C TYR A 153 4.60 -23.94 -7.08
N ILE A 154 4.40 -23.16 -6.01
CA ILE A 154 4.67 -21.72 -6.08
C ILE A 154 6.16 -21.40 -6.15
N SER A 155 7.03 -22.16 -5.45
CA SER A 155 8.48 -22.02 -5.60
C SER A 155 8.94 -22.30 -7.03
N GLN A 156 8.44 -23.37 -7.67
CA GLN A 156 8.77 -23.72 -9.05
C GLN A 156 8.27 -22.66 -10.05
N ARG A 157 7.07 -22.12 -9.85
CA ARG A 157 6.52 -21.02 -10.70
C ARG A 157 7.35 -19.74 -10.58
N ILE A 158 7.85 -19.42 -9.38
CA ILE A 158 8.71 -18.26 -9.13
C ILE A 158 10.10 -18.44 -9.76
N GLU A 159 10.69 -19.64 -9.64
CA GLU A 159 11.96 -19.97 -10.29
C GLU A 159 11.85 -19.89 -11.82
N ALA A 160 10.79 -20.46 -12.41
CA ALA A 160 10.53 -20.39 -13.85
C ALA A 160 10.26 -18.96 -14.36
N LEU A 161 9.67 -18.09 -13.54
CA LEU A 161 9.47 -16.66 -13.85
C LEU A 161 10.80 -15.88 -13.79
N GLY A 162 11.69 -16.25 -12.87
CA GLY A 162 13.00 -15.67 -12.67
C GLY A 162 12.96 -14.16 -12.42
N ARG A 163 13.77 -13.42 -13.18
CA ARG A 163 13.90 -11.95 -13.12
C ARG A 163 13.39 -11.26 -14.39
N SER A 164 12.46 -11.89 -15.11
CA SER A 164 11.91 -11.41 -16.38
C SER A 164 11.03 -10.15 -16.24
N TYR A 165 10.57 -9.84 -15.03
CA TYR A 165 9.69 -8.71 -14.71
C TYR A 165 10.22 -7.95 -13.48
N THR A 166 10.07 -6.62 -13.50
CA THR A 166 10.47 -5.76 -12.38
C THR A 166 9.44 -5.81 -11.25
N THR A 167 8.16 -5.63 -11.60
CA THR A 167 7.04 -5.67 -10.65
C THR A 167 6.46 -7.08 -10.65
N ARG A 168 6.88 -7.90 -9.68
CA ARG A 168 6.42 -9.28 -9.52
C ARG A 168 5.50 -9.39 -8.32
N VAL A 169 4.21 -9.65 -8.57
CA VAL A 169 3.17 -9.77 -7.55
C VAL A 169 2.78 -11.23 -7.37
N LEU A 170 2.67 -11.70 -6.13
CA LEU A 170 2.02 -12.96 -5.78
C LEU A 170 0.67 -12.65 -5.16
N LEU A 171 -0.40 -12.91 -5.90
CA LEU A 171 -1.78 -12.71 -5.47
C LEU A 171 -2.34 -14.00 -4.87
N VAL A 172 -2.55 -14.02 -3.56
CA VAL A 172 -3.05 -15.19 -2.83
C VAL A 172 -4.51 -15.01 -2.46
N TYR A 173 -5.34 -15.95 -2.89
CA TYR A 173 -6.75 -16.03 -2.51
C TYR A 173 -6.92 -16.84 -1.21
N MET A 174 -7.41 -16.16 -0.18
CA MET A 174 -7.61 -16.64 1.18
C MET A 174 -8.94 -17.42 1.29
N ASP A 175 -8.98 -18.59 0.65
CA ASP A 175 -10.18 -19.42 0.51
C ASP A 175 -10.49 -20.33 1.73
N THR A 176 -9.70 -20.24 2.79
CA THR A 176 -9.73 -21.14 3.97
C THR A 176 -9.32 -20.39 5.24
N ASP A 177 -10.05 -20.58 6.35
CA ASP A 177 -9.74 -19.94 7.64
C ASP A 177 -8.41 -20.43 8.23
N ASP A 178 -8.15 -21.74 8.17
CA ASP A 178 -6.86 -22.35 8.49
C ASP A 178 -5.82 -22.04 7.40
N SER A 179 -5.31 -20.82 7.48
CA SER A 179 -4.35 -20.24 6.53
C SER A 179 -3.03 -19.81 7.18
N LYS A 180 -2.93 -19.80 8.52
CA LYS A 180 -1.77 -19.24 9.26
C LYS A 180 -0.44 -19.92 8.93
N VAL A 181 -0.43 -21.25 8.84
CA VAL A 181 0.75 -22.05 8.49
C VAL A 181 1.13 -21.88 7.00
N PRO A 182 0.25 -22.17 6.02
CA PRO A 182 0.59 -21.99 4.61
C PRO A 182 0.93 -20.54 4.26
N LEU A 183 0.27 -19.53 4.83
CA LEU A 183 0.60 -18.12 4.59
C LEU A 183 2.02 -17.77 5.08
N ARG A 184 2.47 -18.34 6.21
CA ARG A 184 3.85 -18.14 6.72
C ARG A 184 4.88 -18.74 5.75
N GLU A 185 4.59 -19.91 5.19
CA GLU A 185 5.45 -20.56 4.17
C GLU A 185 5.44 -19.80 2.84
N ILE A 186 4.26 -19.42 2.32
CA ILE A 186 4.12 -18.59 1.11
C ILE A 186 4.86 -17.26 1.27
N ASN A 187 4.73 -16.57 2.42
CA ASN A 187 5.42 -15.31 2.68
C ASN A 187 6.95 -15.48 2.70
N ARG A 188 7.47 -16.59 3.26
CA ARG A 188 8.90 -16.92 3.19
C ARG A 188 9.36 -17.13 1.74
N VAL A 189 8.59 -17.84 0.93
CA VAL A 189 8.92 -18.08 -0.49
C VAL A 189 8.84 -16.78 -1.31
N ALA A 190 7.81 -15.94 -1.09
CA ALA A 190 7.66 -14.64 -1.76
C ALA A 190 8.84 -13.70 -1.45
N LEU A 191 9.24 -13.62 -0.17
CA LEU A 191 10.38 -12.80 0.26
C LEU A 191 11.70 -13.28 -0.36
N LEU A 192 11.94 -14.60 -0.41
CA LEU A 192 13.14 -15.17 -1.04
C LEU A 192 13.11 -15.07 -2.58
N GLY A 193 11.92 -14.98 -3.18
CA GLY A 193 11.72 -14.77 -4.61
C GLY A 193 11.82 -13.30 -5.08
N ASP A 194 12.10 -12.36 -4.16
CA ASP A 194 12.03 -10.91 -4.41
C ASP A 194 10.63 -10.47 -4.96
N MET A 195 9.54 -11.00 -4.37
CA MET A 195 8.15 -10.78 -4.83
C MET A 195 7.24 -10.08 -3.81
N THR A 196 6.36 -9.20 -4.30
CA THR A 196 5.34 -8.52 -3.49
C THR A 196 4.12 -9.41 -3.27
N LEU A 197 3.91 -9.84 -2.02
CA LEU A 197 2.73 -10.59 -1.62
C LEU A 197 1.50 -9.67 -1.49
N LEU A 198 0.41 -10.01 -2.18
CA LEU A 198 -0.93 -9.45 -1.97
C LEU A 198 -1.89 -10.57 -1.56
N LEU A 199 -2.75 -10.28 -0.58
CA LEU A 199 -3.77 -11.20 -0.08
C LEU A 199 -5.15 -10.67 -0.47
N ALA A 200 -6.07 -11.56 -0.84
CA ALA A 200 -7.47 -11.25 -1.12
C ALA A 200 -8.39 -12.26 -0.43
N TRP A 201 -9.44 -11.78 0.22
CA TRP A 201 -10.47 -12.58 0.90
C TRP A 201 -11.67 -12.88 -0.01
N SER A 202 -11.77 -12.24 -1.18
CA SER A 202 -12.76 -12.58 -2.21
C SER A 202 -12.16 -12.57 -3.62
N LEU A 203 -12.84 -13.26 -4.55
CA LEU A 203 -12.47 -13.25 -5.98
C LEU A 203 -12.68 -11.87 -6.61
N ASP A 204 -13.72 -11.14 -6.20
CA ASP A 204 -13.98 -9.77 -6.68
C ASP A 204 -12.92 -8.76 -6.19
N GLU A 205 -12.42 -8.92 -4.98
CA GLU A 205 -11.25 -8.18 -4.47
C GLU A 205 -9.96 -8.56 -5.22
N ALA A 206 -9.72 -9.85 -5.44
CA ALA A 206 -8.57 -10.32 -6.23
C ALA A 206 -8.62 -9.76 -7.66
N GLY A 207 -9.78 -9.79 -8.32
CA GLY A 207 -10.01 -9.18 -9.63
C GLY A 207 -9.75 -7.68 -9.59
N ARG A 208 -10.20 -6.99 -8.53
CA ARG A 208 -9.96 -5.56 -8.34
C ARG A 208 -8.48 -5.22 -8.16
N TYR A 209 -7.66 -6.09 -7.58
CA TYR A 209 -6.21 -5.91 -7.55
C TYR A 209 -5.59 -6.04 -8.93
N VAL A 210 -6.00 -7.02 -9.75
CA VAL A 210 -5.54 -7.16 -11.16
C VAL A 210 -5.91 -5.92 -11.97
N GLU A 211 -7.15 -5.43 -11.84
CA GLU A 211 -7.61 -4.19 -12.49
C GLU A 211 -6.80 -2.97 -12.06
N THR A 212 -6.53 -2.84 -10.76
CA THR A 212 -5.79 -1.70 -10.20
C THR A 212 -4.34 -1.72 -10.67
N LEU A 213 -3.68 -2.87 -10.65
CA LEU A 213 -2.32 -3.03 -11.15
C LEU A 213 -2.23 -2.68 -12.65
N LYS A 214 -3.23 -3.05 -13.46
CA LYS A 214 -3.29 -2.63 -14.87
C LYS A 214 -3.50 -1.12 -15.01
N ALA A 215 -4.48 -0.56 -14.31
CA ALA A 215 -4.84 0.87 -14.41
C ALA A 215 -3.73 1.82 -13.91
N TYR A 216 -2.75 1.31 -13.16
CA TYR A 216 -1.63 2.08 -12.63
C TYR A 216 -0.32 1.93 -13.43
N GLU A 217 -0.27 1.11 -14.50
CA GLU A 217 0.95 0.84 -15.32
C GLU A 217 1.64 2.11 -15.85
N HIS A 218 0.89 3.20 -16.06
CA HIS A 218 1.42 4.47 -16.60
C HIS A 218 1.16 5.67 -15.66
N LYS A 219 0.81 5.42 -14.40
CA LYS A 219 0.38 6.46 -13.45
C LYS A 219 1.59 7.07 -12.74
N GLN A 220 1.65 8.41 -12.72
CA GLN A 220 2.74 9.15 -12.09
C GLN A 220 2.71 9.02 -10.56
N PRO A 221 3.86 9.15 -9.87
CA PRO A 221 3.98 8.98 -8.42
C PRO A 221 3.32 10.11 -7.60
N ASP A 222 2.70 11.11 -8.23
CA ASP A 222 2.06 12.28 -7.60
C ASP A 222 0.96 11.95 -6.58
N ILE A 223 0.43 10.72 -6.59
CA ILE A 223 -0.51 10.22 -5.58
C ILE A 223 0.17 9.85 -4.27
N ILE A 224 1.44 9.45 -4.32
CA ILE A 224 2.26 9.04 -3.17
C ILE A 224 3.05 10.25 -2.62
N ARG A 225 3.25 11.28 -3.45
CA ARG A 225 3.91 12.53 -3.05
C ARG A 225 3.15 13.24 -1.93
N GLU A 226 3.89 13.69 -0.92
CA GLU A 226 3.35 14.51 0.16
C GLU A 226 2.71 15.79 -0.36
N ARG A 227 1.47 16.06 0.08
CA ARG A 227 0.73 17.28 -0.27
C ARG A 227 1.01 18.37 0.77
N VAL A 228 2.14 19.04 0.61
CA VAL A 228 2.43 20.28 1.34
C VAL A 228 1.42 21.35 0.91
N GLU A 229 0.78 22.01 1.87
CA GLU A 229 -0.10 23.15 1.58
C GLU A 229 0.76 24.39 1.23
N ASP A 230 0.74 24.84 -0.03
CA ASP A 230 1.58 25.96 -0.51
C ASP A 230 1.22 27.34 0.09
N THR A 231 0.06 27.46 0.73
CA THR A 231 -0.37 28.67 1.46
C THR A 231 0.47 28.85 2.73
N TYR A 232 0.87 30.09 3.04
CA TYR A 232 1.63 30.41 4.26
C TYR A 232 0.99 29.85 5.54
N VAL A 233 -0.34 30.00 5.69
CA VAL A 233 -1.12 29.46 6.82
C VAL A 233 -1.08 27.93 6.87
N GLY A 234 -1.01 27.25 5.72
CA GLY A 234 -0.90 25.80 5.63
C GLY A 234 0.48 25.29 6.10
N ARG A 235 1.56 25.90 5.61
CA ARG A 235 2.91 25.64 6.11
C ARG A 235 3.05 25.95 7.60
N LEU A 236 2.47 27.06 8.08
CA LEU A 236 2.50 27.44 9.50
C LEU A 236 1.71 26.44 10.38
N ASN A 237 0.57 25.95 9.91
CA ASN A 237 -0.18 24.86 10.55
C ASN A 237 0.65 23.58 10.64
N SER A 238 1.22 23.12 9.51
CA SER A 238 2.06 21.92 9.48
C SER A 238 3.26 22.03 10.41
N PHE A 239 3.94 23.19 10.41
CA PHE A 239 5.09 23.46 11.26
C PHE A 239 4.74 23.46 12.75
N LEU A 240 3.79 24.31 13.20
CA LEU A 240 3.48 24.45 14.62
C LEU A 240 2.71 23.26 15.21
N THR A 241 1.94 22.51 14.42
CA THR A 241 1.28 21.28 14.91
C THR A 241 2.22 20.09 15.06
N SER A 242 3.51 20.21 14.67
CA SER A 242 4.55 19.26 15.09
C SER A 242 4.83 19.32 16.60
N ILE A 243 4.55 20.45 17.25
CA ILE A 243 4.74 20.64 18.69
C ILE A 243 3.63 19.92 19.46
N ARG A 244 4.02 19.02 20.38
CA ARG A 244 3.08 18.12 21.08
C ARG A 244 2.00 18.88 21.87
N SER A 245 0.76 18.74 21.40
CA SER A 245 -0.47 19.38 21.92
C SER A 245 -0.73 20.83 21.48
N VAL A 246 -0.10 21.28 20.39
CA VAL A 246 -0.53 22.47 19.62
C VAL A 246 -1.48 22.03 18.51
N ASN A 247 -2.70 22.58 18.50
CA ASN A 247 -3.73 22.29 17.50
C ASN A 247 -3.81 23.39 16.42
N LYS A 248 -4.42 23.11 15.26
CA LYS A 248 -4.65 24.13 14.20
C LYS A 248 -5.34 25.41 14.70
N THR A 249 -6.24 25.29 15.70
CA THR A 249 -6.88 26.45 16.35
C THR A 249 -5.88 27.31 17.14
N ASP A 250 -4.94 26.67 17.85
CA ASP A 250 -3.89 27.38 18.60
C ASP A 250 -2.95 28.12 17.64
N VAL A 251 -2.62 27.50 16.50
CA VAL A 251 -1.85 28.14 15.42
C VAL A 251 -2.56 29.38 14.87
N LEU A 252 -3.89 29.31 14.67
CA LEU A 252 -4.66 30.47 14.22
C LEU A 252 -4.64 31.61 15.26
N THR A 253 -4.72 31.30 16.57
CA THR A 253 -4.56 32.29 17.64
C THR A 253 -3.16 32.92 17.61
N LEU A 254 -2.09 32.11 17.57
CA LEU A 254 -0.71 32.60 17.52
C LEU A 254 -0.46 33.49 16.30
N ALA A 255 -0.91 33.06 15.12
CA ALA A 255 -0.77 33.81 13.87
C ALA A 255 -1.53 35.16 13.93
N SER A 256 -2.69 35.20 14.57
CA SER A 256 -3.51 36.41 14.68
C SER A 256 -2.91 37.43 15.67
N ASN A 257 -2.39 36.95 16.80
CA ASN A 257 -1.85 37.80 17.86
C ASN A 257 -0.43 38.29 17.54
N PHE A 258 0.51 37.37 17.29
CA PHE A 258 1.93 37.72 17.09
C PHE A 258 2.25 38.19 15.67
N LYS A 259 1.45 37.81 14.67
CA LYS A 259 1.54 38.20 13.23
C LYS A 259 2.82 37.81 12.48
N SER A 260 3.87 37.38 13.18
CA SER A 260 5.12 36.86 12.63
C SER A 260 5.56 35.63 13.42
N MET A 261 6.08 34.60 12.71
CA MET A 261 6.61 33.40 13.36
C MET A 261 7.84 33.71 14.23
N ASP A 262 8.69 34.64 13.80
CA ASP A 262 9.83 35.15 14.58
C ASP A 262 9.42 35.61 15.99
N LYS A 263 8.30 36.32 16.09
CA LYS A 263 7.72 36.74 17.37
C LYS A 263 7.13 35.60 18.20
N VAL A 264 6.62 34.54 17.56
CA VAL A 264 6.14 33.33 18.27
C VAL A 264 7.31 32.52 18.84
N ALA A 265 8.46 32.51 18.17
CA ALA A 265 9.66 31.82 18.64
C ALA A 265 10.38 32.58 19.77
N CYS A 266 10.39 33.91 19.72
CA CYS A 266 11.02 34.77 20.73
C CYS A 266 10.12 35.14 21.93
N ALA A 267 8.83 34.81 21.89
CA ALA A 267 7.87 35.15 22.95
C ALA A 267 8.17 34.40 24.27
N THR A 268 7.87 35.04 25.41
CA THR A 268 8.00 34.38 26.72
C THR A 268 6.85 33.40 26.98
N VAL A 269 6.99 32.54 28.00
CA VAL A 269 5.92 31.62 28.41
C VAL A 269 4.65 32.38 28.79
N GLU A 270 4.79 33.51 29.47
CA GLU A 270 3.70 34.37 29.90
C GLU A 270 2.98 35.02 28.71
N GLU A 271 3.72 35.54 27.73
CA GLU A 271 3.15 36.11 26.50
C GLU A 271 2.39 35.07 25.67
N LEU A 272 2.91 33.84 25.60
CA LEU A 272 2.24 32.70 24.98
C LEU A 272 0.98 32.27 25.76
N ALA A 273 1.02 32.31 27.11
CA ALA A 273 -0.12 31.97 27.97
C ALA A 273 -1.25 33.02 27.96
N MET A 274 -0.94 34.28 27.61
CA MET A 274 -1.94 35.34 27.40
C MET A 274 -2.80 35.13 26.13
N CYS A 275 -2.48 34.15 25.29
CA CYS A 275 -3.24 33.87 24.07
C CYS A 275 -4.47 32.97 24.34
N PRO A 276 -5.68 33.32 23.86
CA PRO A 276 -6.89 32.55 24.15
C PRO A 276 -6.83 31.11 23.62
N GLY A 277 -7.01 30.15 24.52
CA GLY A 277 -6.90 28.71 24.25
C GLY A 277 -5.51 28.10 24.50
N ILE A 278 -4.50 28.93 24.77
CA ILE A 278 -3.11 28.52 25.03
C ILE A 278 -2.84 28.56 26.54
N GLY A 279 -3.24 27.51 27.25
CA GLY A 279 -2.91 27.37 28.67
C GLY A 279 -1.40 27.12 28.89
N GLU A 280 -0.95 27.38 30.11
CA GLU A 280 0.45 27.24 30.58
C GLU A 280 1.21 26.02 30.02
N LEU A 281 0.60 24.83 30.07
CA LEU A 281 1.22 23.58 29.59
C LEU A 281 1.43 23.52 28.06
N LYS A 282 0.73 24.34 27.28
CA LYS A 282 1.01 24.55 25.85
C LYS A 282 2.10 25.61 25.68
N ALA A 283 1.98 26.74 26.38
CA ALA A 283 2.95 27.85 26.33
C ALA A 283 4.37 27.36 26.64
N GLN A 284 4.56 26.62 27.75
CA GLN A 284 5.83 26.02 28.11
C GLN A 284 6.38 25.06 27.04
N ARG A 285 5.53 24.30 26.33
CA ARG A 285 5.97 23.37 25.29
C ARG A 285 6.34 24.09 23.99
N ILE A 286 5.63 25.16 23.64
CA ILE A 286 5.96 26.03 22.51
C ILE A 286 7.31 26.69 22.78
N TYR A 287 7.48 27.30 23.96
CA TYR A 287 8.75 27.93 24.38
C TYR A 287 9.92 26.94 24.33
N LYS A 288 9.77 25.75 24.94
CA LYS A 288 10.78 24.70 24.93
C LYS A 288 11.12 24.18 23.53
N ALA A 289 10.14 24.05 22.64
CA ALA A 289 10.39 23.62 21.27
C ALA A 289 11.28 24.58 20.45
N PHE A 290 11.44 25.83 20.89
CA PHE A 290 12.35 26.81 20.29
C PHE A 290 13.62 27.08 21.10
N ASN A 291 13.63 26.82 22.41
CA ASN A 291 14.70 27.23 23.33
C ASN A 291 15.45 26.07 24.02
N ASP A 292 14.92 24.83 24.03
CA ASP A 292 15.66 23.68 24.56
C ASP A 292 16.83 23.31 23.61
N PRO A 293 18.03 22.96 24.13
CA PRO A 293 19.19 22.65 23.31
C PRO A 293 19.03 21.32 22.56
N PHE A 294 19.42 21.30 21.28
CA PHE A 294 19.40 20.08 20.43
C PHE A 294 20.26 18.92 20.95
N VAL A 295 21.25 19.23 21.81
CA VAL A 295 22.12 18.26 22.46
C VAL A 295 21.85 18.34 23.96
N LEU A 296 21.46 17.23 24.57
CA LEU A 296 21.41 17.12 26.03
C LEU A 296 22.81 17.38 26.59
N PRO A 297 22.99 18.30 27.55
CA PRO A 297 24.30 18.47 28.18
C PRO A 297 24.72 17.13 28.80
N LEU A 298 25.96 16.74 28.55
CA LEU A 298 26.57 15.65 29.29
C LEU A 298 26.77 16.13 30.72
N ASN A 299 26.12 15.46 31.67
CA ASN A 299 26.36 15.72 33.09
C ASN A 299 27.77 15.26 33.44
N GLU A 300 28.62 16.20 33.87
CA GLU A 300 29.88 15.93 34.59
C GLU A 300 29.61 15.61 36.07
#